data_AF-A0A848CKT8-F1
#
_entry.id   AF-A0A848CKT8-F1
#
_cell.length_a   1.000
_cell.length_b   1.000
_cell.length_c   1.000
_cell.angle_alpha   90.00
_cell.angle_beta   90.00
_cell.angle_gamma   90.00
#
_symmetry.space_group_name_H-M   'P 1'
#
loop_
_entity.id
_entity.type
_entity.pdbx_description
1 polymer ?
#
loop_
_entity_poly.entity_id
_entity_poly.type
_entity_poly.pdbx_seq_one_letter_code
_entity_poly.pdbx_strand_id
1 'polypeptide(L)'
;MEGEPLAQWPNLGPSRAGCKACGKDPGRYRISSEALYRRLKQGKGLYAINSVVDANNIASLETGFSLGSYTLANLRGDITLRRGLPGETYEGIGKGGLNLENLPLLADALGPFGSPVSDSTRALVDERTRVCLTIIYGFDGAAPVEEALRISAAAFARFCRCRPLCDPWCVQG
;
A
#
# COMPACT_ATOMS: atom_id res chain seq x y z
N MET A 1 13.73 10.51 15.81
CA MET A 1 12.55 9.70 15.44
C MET A 1 11.74 9.26 16.65
N GLU A 2 12.37 8.71 17.70
CA GLU A 2 11.66 8.45 18.96
C GLU A 2 11.21 9.78 19.61
N GLY A 3 9.92 9.92 19.91
CA GLY A 3 9.31 11.16 20.43
C GLY A 3 8.60 12.06 19.41
N GLU A 4 8.91 11.96 18.11
CA GLU A 4 8.24 12.78 17.09
C GLU A 4 6.87 12.20 16.67
N PRO A 5 5.88 13.06 16.36
CA PRO A 5 4.61 12.63 15.78
C PRO A 5 4.85 11.87 14.47
N LEU A 6 4.21 10.71 14.29
CA LEU A 6 4.30 9.92 13.05
C LEU A 6 3.98 10.73 11.78
N ALA A 7 3.16 11.78 11.91
CA ALA A 7 2.82 12.67 10.81
C ALA A 7 4.01 13.48 10.26
N GLN A 8 5.14 13.54 10.98
CA GLN A 8 6.36 14.25 10.60
C GLN A 8 7.47 13.31 10.12
N TRP A 9 7.26 11.99 10.21
CA TRP A 9 8.27 11.04 9.77
C TRP A 9 8.37 11.02 8.24
N PRO A 10 9.57 10.69 7.70
CA PRO A 10 9.77 10.54 6.26
C PRO A 10 8.72 9.64 5.64
N ASN A 11 8.26 10.00 4.44
CA ASN A 11 7.29 9.28 3.60
C ASN A 11 5.86 9.16 4.19
N LEU A 12 5.69 9.14 5.52
CA LEU A 12 4.39 9.22 6.20
C LEU A 12 3.75 10.60 6.05
N GLY A 13 4.50 11.67 6.31
CA GLY A 13 4.01 13.05 6.18
C GLY A 13 3.49 13.36 4.78
N PRO A 14 4.30 13.14 3.71
CA PRO A 14 3.86 13.30 2.33
C PRO A 14 2.67 12.41 1.97
N SER A 15 2.65 11.14 2.38
CA SER A 15 1.51 10.24 2.13
C SER A 15 0.21 10.74 2.76
N ARG A 16 0.28 11.28 3.98
CA ARG A 16 -0.87 11.91 4.65
C ARG A 16 -1.31 13.17 3.90
N ALA A 17 -0.36 13.99 3.44
CA ALA A 17 -0.65 15.19 2.68
C ALA A 17 -1.31 14.86 1.32
N GLY A 18 -0.84 13.84 0.60
CA GLY A 18 -1.42 13.37 -0.65
C GLY A 18 -2.86 12.87 -0.49
N CYS A 19 -3.12 12.07 0.56
CA CYS A 19 -4.49 11.65 0.88
C CYS A 19 -5.40 12.84 1.24
N LYS A 20 -4.86 13.82 1.99
CA LYS A 20 -5.58 15.05 2.34
C LYS A 20 -5.87 15.92 1.12
N ALA A 21 -4.96 16.02 0.17
CA ALA A 21 -5.14 16.75 -1.08
C ALA A 21 -6.24 16.13 -1.97
N CYS A 22 -6.44 14.81 -1.88
CA CYS A 22 -7.58 14.14 -2.49
C CYS A 22 -8.91 14.40 -1.77
N GLY A 23 -8.90 15.01 -0.58
CA GLY A 23 -10.11 15.37 0.18
C GLY A 23 -10.47 14.39 1.30
N LYS A 24 -9.65 13.37 1.57
CA LYS A 24 -9.87 12.44 2.69
C LYS A 24 -9.20 12.95 3.96
N ASP A 25 -9.87 12.81 5.11
CA ASP A 25 -9.24 13.08 6.40
C ASP A 25 -8.24 11.95 6.77
N PRO A 26 -6.92 12.22 6.81
CA PRO A 26 -5.91 11.22 7.15
C PRO A 26 -5.91 10.82 8.64
N GLY A 27 -6.66 11.52 9.50
CA GLY A 27 -6.92 11.10 10.88
C GLY A 27 -7.89 9.91 10.95
N ARG A 28 -8.94 9.97 10.13
CA ARG A 28 -9.97 8.92 10.01
C ARG A 28 -9.56 7.79 9.05
N TYR A 29 -8.95 8.14 7.92
CA TYR A 29 -8.51 7.19 6.88
C TYR A 29 -7.00 7.07 6.91
N ARG A 30 -6.52 6.29 7.87
CA ARG A 30 -5.09 6.12 8.12
C ARG A 30 -4.45 5.24 7.05
N ILE A 31 -3.35 5.72 6.50
CA ILE A 31 -2.49 4.97 5.57
C ILE A 31 -1.90 3.72 6.26
N SER A 32 -1.62 2.67 5.49
CA SER A 32 -1.25 1.36 6.03
C SER A 32 0.08 1.40 6.80
N SER A 33 1.08 2.14 6.31
CA SER A 33 2.37 2.31 7.00
C SER A 33 2.22 2.95 8.38
N GLU A 34 1.42 4.01 8.50
CA GLU A 34 1.15 4.63 9.81
C GLU A 34 0.40 3.68 10.75
N ALA A 35 -0.53 2.87 10.23
CA ALA A 35 -1.24 1.87 11.02
C ALA A 35 -0.29 0.80 11.56
N LEU A 36 0.68 0.34 10.77
CA LEU A 36 1.72 -0.61 11.19
C LEU A 36 2.61 -0.04 12.30
N TYR A 37 3.13 1.19 12.15
CA TYR A 37 3.94 1.81 13.21
C TYR A 37 3.16 2.01 14.50
N ARG A 38 1.89 2.43 14.45
CA ARG A 38 1.06 2.54 15.64
C ARG A 38 0.85 1.20 16.33
N ARG A 39 0.66 0.14 15.54
CA ARG A 39 0.52 -1.23 16.07
C ARG A 39 1.78 -1.64 16.84
N LEU A 40 2.96 -1.37 16.30
CA LEU A 40 4.24 -1.61 16.97
C LEU A 40 4.40 -0.77 18.24
N LYS A 41 4.11 0.54 18.19
CA LYS A 41 4.14 1.43 19.37
C LYS A 41 3.18 0.99 20.48
N GLN A 42 2.12 0.27 20.14
CA GLN A 42 1.16 -0.31 21.10
C GLN A 42 1.59 -1.68 21.65
N GLY A 43 2.77 -2.21 21.28
CA GLY A 43 3.24 -3.51 21.74
C GLY A 43 2.50 -4.71 21.15
N LYS A 44 1.72 -4.51 20.06
CA LYS A 44 0.85 -5.56 19.48
C LYS A 44 1.56 -6.49 18.48
N GLY A 45 2.87 -6.31 18.30
CA GLY A 45 3.66 -7.02 17.29
C GLY A 45 3.20 -6.78 15.85
N LEU A 46 3.87 -7.40 14.89
CA LEU A 46 3.42 -7.44 13.49
C LEU A 46 2.45 -8.61 13.28
N TYR A 47 1.70 -8.52 12.20
CA TYR A 47 0.95 -9.67 11.70
C TYR A 47 1.93 -10.72 11.16
N ALA A 48 1.54 -11.98 11.23
CA ALA A 48 2.15 -13.08 10.50
C ALA A 48 1.04 -13.72 9.67
N ILE A 49 0.93 -13.32 8.40
CA ILE A 49 -0.18 -13.71 7.52
C ILE A 49 0.29 -14.69 6.45
N ASN A 50 1.20 -14.24 5.59
CA ASN A 50 1.89 -15.03 4.59
C ASN A 50 3.16 -14.28 4.17
N SER A 51 4.11 -14.99 3.55
CA SER A 51 5.41 -14.41 3.20
C SER A 51 5.33 -13.10 2.40
N VAL A 52 4.38 -12.97 1.46
CA VAL A 52 4.21 -11.75 0.64
C VAL A 52 3.69 -10.60 1.48
N VAL A 53 2.64 -10.82 2.26
CA VAL A 53 2.05 -9.79 3.13
C VAL A 53 3.03 -9.37 4.23
N ASP A 54 3.80 -10.32 4.76
CA ASP A 54 4.78 -10.04 5.82
C ASP A 54 5.98 -9.25 5.25
N ALA A 55 6.49 -9.61 4.07
CA ALA A 55 7.51 -8.83 3.36
C ALA A 55 7.02 -7.41 3.00
N ASN A 56 5.76 -7.30 2.55
CA ASN A 56 5.10 -6.02 2.28
C ASN A 56 5.05 -5.13 3.54
N ASN A 57 4.65 -5.70 4.68
CA ASN A 57 4.59 -4.99 5.95
C ASN A 57 5.97 -4.55 6.45
N ILE A 58 6.99 -5.41 6.31
CA ILE A 58 8.38 -5.09 6.67
C ILE A 58 8.89 -3.95 5.78
N ALA A 59 8.76 -4.06 4.46
CA ALA A 59 9.17 -3.01 3.53
C ALA A 59 8.43 -1.69 3.79
N SER A 60 7.13 -1.74 4.14
CA SER A 60 6.36 -0.56 4.53
C SER A 60 6.88 0.11 5.80
N LEU A 61 7.38 -0.66 6.76
CA LEU A 61 8.00 -0.16 8.00
C LEU A 61 9.44 0.30 7.81
N GLU A 62 10.19 -0.25 6.87
CA GLU A 62 11.55 0.19 6.57
C GLU A 62 11.54 1.48 5.74
N THR A 63 10.60 1.59 4.80
CA THR A 63 10.52 2.73 3.87
C THR A 63 9.58 3.83 4.34
N GLY A 64 8.62 3.55 5.23
CA GLY A 64 7.59 4.51 5.63
C GLY A 64 6.46 4.70 4.59
N PHE A 65 6.58 4.12 3.39
CA PHE A 65 5.52 4.16 2.39
C PHE A 65 4.44 3.12 2.66
N SER A 66 3.22 3.42 2.23
CA SER A 66 2.19 2.38 2.12
C SER A 66 2.48 1.52 0.90
N LEU A 67 2.46 0.21 1.12
CA LEU A 67 2.59 -0.78 0.05
C LEU A 67 1.36 -1.67 0.00
N GLY A 68 0.94 -2.04 -1.21
CA GLY A 68 -0.10 -3.03 -1.46
C GLY A 68 0.42 -4.11 -2.40
N SER A 69 0.10 -5.37 -2.10
CA SER A 69 0.46 -6.53 -2.93
C SER A 69 -0.81 -7.20 -3.45
N TYR A 70 -0.90 -7.40 -4.76
CA TYR A 70 -2.13 -7.77 -5.44
C TYR A 70 -1.96 -9.03 -6.29
N THR A 71 -2.88 -9.99 -6.20
CA THR A 71 -2.90 -11.10 -7.15
C THR A 71 -3.30 -10.62 -8.54
N LEU A 72 -2.51 -10.95 -9.57
CA LEU A 72 -2.85 -10.58 -10.95
C LEU A 72 -4.00 -11.42 -11.52
N ALA A 73 -4.34 -12.55 -10.90
CA ALA A 73 -5.41 -13.43 -11.37
C ALA A 73 -6.79 -12.75 -11.45
N ASN A 74 -7.01 -11.74 -10.60
CA ASN A 74 -8.29 -11.04 -10.45
C ASN A 74 -8.27 -9.60 -10.99
N LEU A 75 -7.19 -9.17 -11.63
CA LEU A 75 -7.07 -7.86 -12.27
C LEU A 75 -7.31 -7.94 -13.78
N ARG A 76 -7.86 -6.89 -14.38
CA ARG A 76 -8.21 -6.84 -15.82
C ARG A 76 -7.83 -5.52 -16.47
N GLY A 77 -7.08 -5.61 -17.56
CA GLY A 77 -6.68 -4.46 -18.36
C GLY A 77 -5.68 -3.56 -17.64
N ASP A 78 -5.68 -2.29 -18.02
CA ASP A 78 -4.75 -1.29 -17.50
C ASP A 78 -5.08 -0.92 -16.05
N ILE A 79 -4.03 -0.63 -15.27
CA ILE A 79 -4.14 -0.16 -13.90
C ILE A 79 -3.98 1.36 -13.90
N THR A 80 -4.93 2.04 -13.26
CA THR A 80 -4.96 3.49 -13.13
C THR A 80 -4.89 3.90 -11.67
N LEU A 81 -4.01 4.85 -11.36
CA LEU A 81 -4.02 5.57 -10.09
C LEU A 81 -4.88 6.82 -10.26
N ARG A 82 -5.96 6.93 -9.50
CA ARG A 82 -6.88 8.08 -9.57
C ARG A 82 -7.50 8.39 -8.22
N ARG A 83 -8.17 9.54 -8.13
CA ARG A 83 -9.03 9.87 -7.00
C ARG A 83 -10.35 9.10 -7.09
N GLY A 84 -10.84 8.60 -5.96
CA GLY A 84 -12.13 7.94 -5.87
C GLY A 84 -13.31 8.90 -6.04
N LEU A 85 -14.34 8.41 -6.72
CA LEU A 85 -15.56 9.12 -7.09
C LEU A 85 -16.62 9.02 -5.97
N PRO A 86 -17.66 9.89 -6.00
CA PRO A 86 -18.75 9.82 -5.04
C PRO A 86 -19.40 8.44 -4.97
N GLY A 87 -19.57 7.93 -3.76
CA GLY A 87 -20.19 6.63 -3.51
C GLY A 87 -19.36 5.39 -3.87
N GLU A 88 -18.13 5.52 -4.39
CA GLU A 88 -17.28 4.36 -4.63
C GLU A 88 -16.88 3.67 -3.32
N THR A 89 -17.02 2.35 -3.29
CA THR A 89 -16.64 1.50 -2.16
C THR A 89 -16.04 0.17 -2.63
N TYR A 90 -15.31 -0.50 -1.75
CA TYR A 90 -15.09 -1.96 -1.84
C TYR A 90 -14.99 -2.58 -0.46
N GLU A 91 -15.09 -3.91 -0.39
CA GLU A 91 -14.74 -4.65 0.82
C GLU A 91 -13.22 -4.65 1.03
N GLY A 92 -12.77 -3.98 2.09
CA GLY A 92 -11.37 -3.87 2.47
C GLY A 92 -10.92 -5.03 3.37
N ILE A 93 -9.69 -5.50 3.16
CA ILE A 93 -9.10 -6.58 3.96
C ILE A 93 -9.10 -6.22 5.45
N GLY A 94 -9.87 -6.97 6.24
CA GLY A 94 -9.99 -6.77 7.69
C GLY A 94 -10.64 -5.45 8.11
N LYS A 95 -11.29 -4.72 7.18
CA LYS A 95 -11.94 -3.42 7.47
C LYS A 95 -13.42 -3.35 7.06
N GLY A 96 -13.94 -4.36 6.36
CA GLY A 96 -15.30 -4.32 5.79
C GLY A 96 -15.41 -3.26 4.69
N GLY A 97 -16.61 -2.73 4.46
CA GLY A 97 -16.86 -1.69 3.45
C GLY A 97 -16.00 -0.43 3.66
N LEU A 98 -15.03 -0.22 2.77
CA LEU A 98 -14.21 0.98 2.72
C LEU A 98 -14.82 1.98 1.73
N ASN A 99 -15.14 3.18 2.21
CA ASN A 99 -15.53 4.30 1.35
C ASN A 99 -14.29 4.94 0.69
N LEU A 100 -14.27 4.94 -0.64
CA LEU A 100 -13.12 5.33 -1.47
C LEU A 100 -13.24 6.74 -2.03
N GLU A 101 -14.42 7.36 -1.93
CA GLU A 101 -14.63 8.74 -2.34
C GLU A 101 -13.52 9.63 -1.78
N ASN A 102 -12.89 10.44 -2.65
CA ASN A 102 -11.83 11.36 -2.26
C ASN A 102 -10.54 10.70 -1.71
N LEU A 103 -10.35 9.41 -1.94
CA LEU A 103 -9.13 8.68 -1.62
C LEU A 103 -8.30 8.41 -2.88
N PRO A 104 -6.96 8.48 -2.85
CA PRO A 104 -6.14 7.87 -3.89
C PRO A 104 -6.43 6.38 -3.96
N LEU A 105 -6.65 5.84 -5.15
CA LEU A 105 -6.94 4.43 -5.34
C LEU A 105 -6.38 3.90 -6.66
N LEU A 106 -6.15 2.60 -6.69
CA LEU A 106 -5.90 1.86 -7.91
C LEU A 106 -7.20 1.27 -8.43
N ALA A 107 -7.46 1.45 -9.72
CA ALA A 107 -8.58 0.85 -10.42
C ALA A 107 -8.12 0.18 -11.72
N ASP A 108 -8.81 -0.89 -12.07
CA ASP A 108 -8.68 -1.61 -13.33
C ASP A 108 -10.01 -1.59 -14.09
N ALA A 109 -10.16 -2.38 -15.15
CA ALA A 109 -11.40 -2.46 -15.93
C ALA A 109 -12.61 -2.97 -15.13
N LEU A 110 -12.40 -3.62 -13.97
CA LEU A 110 -13.48 -4.10 -13.10
C LEU A 110 -13.81 -3.13 -11.96
N GLY A 111 -13.06 -2.03 -11.83
CA GLY A 111 -13.25 -1.01 -10.80
C GLY A 111 -12.09 -0.93 -9.81
N PRO A 112 -12.29 -0.33 -8.63
CA PRO A 112 -11.22 -0.14 -7.65
C PRO A 112 -10.75 -1.47 -7.02
N PHE A 113 -9.47 -1.55 -6.65
CA PHE A 113 -8.91 -2.71 -5.95
C PHE A 113 -7.84 -2.39 -4.89
N GLY A 114 -7.18 -1.24 -4.98
CA GLY A 114 -6.10 -0.87 -4.08
C GLY A 114 -6.24 0.54 -3.53
N SER A 115 -5.72 0.79 -2.33
CA SER A 115 -5.57 2.15 -1.79
C SER A 115 -4.42 2.19 -0.79
N PRO A 116 -3.84 3.38 -0.48
CA PRO A 116 -2.83 3.50 0.55
C PRO A 116 -3.37 3.21 1.97
N VAL A 117 -4.69 3.02 2.15
CA VAL A 117 -5.33 2.79 3.45
C VAL A 117 -5.56 1.31 3.75
N SER A 118 -6.05 0.57 2.76
CA SER A 118 -6.34 -0.86 2.83
C SER A 118 -6.63 -1.34 1.42
N ASP A 119 -6.27 -2.56 1.09
CA ASP A 119 -6.59 -3.16 -0.20
C ASP A 119 -7.95 -3.85 -0.18
N SER A 120 -8.52 -4.06 -1.38
CA SER A 120 -9.75 -4.82 -1.55
C SER A 120 -9.52 -6.32 -1.38
N THR A 121 -10.51 -7.03 -0.86
CA THR A 121 -10.53 -8.51 -0.86
C THR A 121 -10.51 -9.11 -2.26
N ARG A 122 -10.91 -8.35 -3.30
CA ARG A 122 -10.91 -8.80 -4.71
C ARG A 122 -9.51 -9.18 -5.20
N ALA A 123 -8.50 -8.39 -4.84
CA ALA A 123 -7.13 -8.54 -5.31
C ALA A 123 -6.20 -9.12 -4.23
N LEU A 124 -6.77 -9.80 -3.22
CA LEU A 124 -6.05 -10.43 -2.12
C LEU A 124 -4.97 -11.40 -2.62
N VAL A 125 -3.79 -11.34 -1.99
CA VAL A 125 -2.77 -12.38 -2.13
C VAL A 125 -3.05 -13.50 -1.12
N ASP A 126 -3.23 -14.70 -1.65
CA ASP A 126 -3.51 -15.94 -0.91
C ASP A 126 -2.59 -17.08 -1.38
N GLU A 127 -2.77 -18.28 -0.84
CA GLU A 127 -2.00 -19.48 -1.17
C GLU A 127 -2.12 -19.93 -2.64
N ARG A 128 -3.12 -19.44 -3.38
CA ARG A 128 -3.33 -19.75 -4.80
C ARG A 128 -2.61 -18.76 -5.71
N THR A 129 -2.13 -17.66 -5.16
CA THR A 129 -1.48 -16.59 -5.91
C THR A 129 -0.17 -17.08 -6.53
N ARG A 130 -0.10 -17.01 -7.86
CA ARG A 130 1.10 -17.41 -8.64
C ARG A 130 1.93 -16.22 -9.10
N VAL A 131 1.27 -15.11 -9.38
CA VAL A 131 1.88 -13.85 -9.79
C VAL A 131 1.21 -12.74 -9.02
N CYS A 132 2.01 -11.92 -8.36
CA CYS A 132 1.55 -10.74 -7.66
C CYS A 132 2.26 -9.48 -8.15
N LEU A 133 1.56 -8.35 -8.06
CA LEU A 133 2.08 -7.02 -8.30
C LEU A 133 2.14 -6.27 -6.97
N THR A 134 3.30 -5.72 -6.63
CA THR A 134 3.46 -4.86 -5.45
C THR A 134 3.56 -3.40 -5.89
N ILE A 135 2.78 -2.53 -5.27
CA ILE A 135 2.76 -1.09 -5.53
C ILE A 135 3.19 -0.33 -4.29
N ILE A 136 4.07 0.66 -4.48
CA ILE A 136 4.44 1.66 -3.47
C ILE A 136 3.68 2.95 -3.79
N TYR A 137 2.92 3.47 -2.82
CA TYR A 137 2.19 4.74 -2.99
C TYR A 137 3.08 5.92 -2.59
N GLY A 138 3.70 6.58 -3.57
CA GLY A 138 4.53 7.77 -3.39
C GLY A 138 3.79 9.08 -3.62
N PHE A 139 4.07 10.11 -2.81
CA PHE A 139 3.46 11.44 -2.90
C PHE A 139 4.49 12.59 -2.77
N ASP A 140 5.78 12.28 -2.87
CA ASP A 140 6.93 13.16 -2.66
C ASP A 140 7.97 13.10 -3.79
N GLY A 141 7.58 12.57 -4.95
CA GLY A 141 8.42 12.45 -6.16
C GLY A 141 9.02 11.05 -6.35
N ALA A 142 9.75 10.84 -7.45
CA ALA A 142 10.27 9.51 -7.81
C ALA A 142 11.46 9.08 -6.97
N ALA A 143 12.41 9.96 -6.64
CA ALA A 143 13.65 9.54 -5.99
C ALA A 143 13.43 8.78 -4.65
N PRO A 144 12.53 9.23 -3.75
CA PRO A 144 12.20 8.45 -2.54
C PRO A 144 11.57 7.08 -2.86
N VAL A 145 10.74 7.02 -3.91
CA VAL A 145 10.07 5.79 -4.35
C VAL A 145 11.06 4.82 -4.98
N GLU A 146 12.02 5.30 -5.76
CA GLU A 146 13.07 4.47 -6.38
C GLU A 146 13.94 3.77 -5.33
N GLU A 147 14.36 4.48 -4.28
CA GLU A 147 15.07 3.83 -3.18
C GLU A 147 14.17 2.84 -2.42
N ALA A 148 12.90 3.20 -2.20
CA ALA A 148 11.93 2.31 -1.58
C ALA A 148 11.67 1.04 -2.41
N LEU A 149 11.69 1.12 -3.74
CA LEU A 149 11.58 -0.04 -4.64
C LEU A 149 12.75 -1.00 -4.42
N ARG A 150 13.97 -0.46 -4.27
CA ARG A 150 15.17 -1.26 -4.05
C ARG A 150 15.14 -1.98 -2.70
N ILE A 151 14.75 -1.28 -1.64
CA ILE A 151 14.55 -1.85 -0.28
C ILE A 151 13.46 -2.92 -0.32
N SER A 152 12.33 -2.62 -0.96
CA SER A 152 11.20 -3.55 -1.05
C SER A 152 11.59 -4.82 -1.81
N ALA A 153 12.24 -4.70 -2.96
CA ALA A 153 12.70 -5.85 -3.75
C ALA A 153 13.63 -6.76 -2.93
N ALA A 154 14.54 -6.19 -2.12
CA ALA A 154 15.40 -6.95 -1.23
C ALA A 154 14.59 -7.68 -0.13
N ALA A 155 13.58 -7.04 0.46
CA ALA A 155 12.70 -7.66 1.44
C ALA A 155 11.93 -8.85 0.83
N PHE A 156 11.33 -8.67 -0.35
CA PHE A 156 10.64 -9.75 -1.06
C PHE A 156 11.59 -10.90 -1.42
N ALA A 157 12.79 -10.62 -1.95
CA ALA A 157 13.77 -11.64 -2.27
C ALA A 157 14.25 -12.44 -1.03
N ARG A 158 14.33 -11.77 0.13
CA ARG A 158 14.77 -12.39 1.38
C ARG A 158 13.71 -13.29 2.00
N PHE A 159 12.45 -12.85 1.99
CA PHE A 159 11.38 -13.50 2.77
C PHE A 159 10.41 -14.33 1.92
N CYS A 160 10.32 -14.05 0.62
CA CYS A 160 9.45 -14.77 -0.29
C CYS A 160 10.26 -15.71 -1.18
N ARG A 161 9.72 -16.90 -1.44
CA ARG A 161 10.23 -17.79 -2.48
C ARG A 161 9.68 -17.38 -3.85
N CYS A 162 9.99 -16.15 -4.27
CA CYS A 162 9.56 -15.60 -5.54
C CYS A 162 10.76 -15.25 -6.43
N ARG A 163 10.50 -15.11 -7.73
CA ARG A 163 11.43 -14.47 -8.66
C ARG A 163 10.79 -13.19 -9.20
N PRO A 164 11.55 -12.09 -9.38
CA PRO A 164 11.04 -10.94 -10.11
C PRO A 164 10.73 -11.37 -11.55
N LEU A 165 9.62 -10.88 -12.11
CA LEU A 165 9.30 -11.07 -13.53
C LEU A 165 9.85 -9.95 -14.41
N CYS A 166 10.32 -8.88 -13.77
CA CYS A 166 10.74 -7.63 -14.40
C CYS A 166 11.49 -6.79 -13.34
N ASP A 167 12.32 -5.85 -13.79
CA ASP A 167 12.98 -4.91 -12.89
C ASP A 167 11.95 -3.99 -12.22
N PRO A 168 12.17 -3.48 -11.00
CA PRO A 168 11.28 -2.48 -10.41
C PRO A 168 11.34 -1.16 -11.20
N TRP A 169 10.19 -0.51 -11.41
CA TRP A 169 10.12 0.82 -12.04
C TRP A 169 9.17 1.75 -11.27
N CYS A 170 9.37 3.06 -11.46
CA CYS A 170 8.49 4.11 -10.97
C CYS A 170 7.69 4.69 -12.14
N VAL A 171 6.41 5.01 -11.92
CA VAL A 171 5.57 5.76 -12.86
C VAL A 171 5.33 7.14 -12.25
N GLN A 172 5.61 8.19 -13.02
CA GLN A 172 5.33 9.58 -12.64
C GLN A 172 4.16 10.11 -13.47
N GLY A 173 3.29 10.89 -12.82
CA GLY A 173 2.17 11.58 -13.44
C GLY A 173 2.29 13.10 -13.31
#